data_AF-A0A923RXT9-F1
#
_entry.id   AF-A0A923RXT9-F1
#
_cell.length_a   1.000
_cell.length_b   1.000
_cell.length_c   1.000
_cell.angle_alpha   90.00
_cell.angle_beta   90.00
_cell.angle_gamma   90.00
#
_symmetry.space_group_name_H-M   'P 1'
#
loop_
_entity.id
_entity.type
_entity.pdbx_description
1 polymer ?
#
loop_
_entity_poly.entity_id
_entity_poly.type
_entity_poly.pdbx_seq_one_letter_code
_entity_poly.pdbx_strand_id
1 'polypeptide(L)'
;MNYITIVTEAGLAALAAAAQAGGKVNITHMAIGDGNGAEYEPTEDQTSLKNEKWRGAVASYTRSGNSFTATAAMPAETAAFTIRELALFLADGTCFAVANAPSIPHQPPVNGAGTEFEAVMPFVVENAESVTVTVEPSGAVSQDMVGQPDGVAGLNEEGFVPIEQGGTAAGTAQGARTNLEVAKPVRTTASFPTSGWTLSGSVYTQTVSCSVAKATMKYANIGPQYSTDASARKLEQEAYALIAYVDTADGQLVATCWGNEKPAVNLTLIFEGGVD
;
A
#
# COMPACT_ATOMS: atom_id res chain seq x y z
N MET A 1 31.33 0.64 -32.86
CA MET A 1 31.44 0.70 -31.40
C MET A 1 30.22 0.01 -30.82
N ASN A 2 30.38 -0.84 -29.82
CA ASN A 2 29.22 -1.38 -29.10
C ASN A 2 28.82 -0.40 -28.00
N TYR A 3 27.52 -0.16 -27.86
CA TYR A 3 26.97 0.63 -26.77
C TYR A 3 26.55 -0.32 -25.65
N ILE A 4 27.19 -0.16 -24.49
CA ILE A 4 27.08 -1.07 -23.36
C ILE A 4 26.93 -0.28 -22.08
N THR A 5 26.29 -0.91 -21.11
CA THR A 5 26.26 -0.46 -19.72
C THR A 5 27.06 -1.44 -18.89
N ILE A 6 27.95 -0.92 -18.04
CA ILE A 6 28.74 -1.69 -17.10
C ILE A 6 28.42 -1.21 -15.70
N VAL A 7 28.16 -2.16 -14.79
CA VAL A 7 28.10 -1.88 -13.35
C VAL A 7 29.53 -1.74 -12.85
N THR A 8 29.83 -0.65 -12.18
CA THR A 8 31.20 -0.34 -11.72
C THR A 8 31.59 -1.25 -10.55
N GLU A 9 32.89 -1.35 -10.28
CA GLU A 9 33.40 -2.03 -9.08
C GLU A 9 32.80 -1.43 -7.80
N ALA A 10 32.62 -0.11 -7.77
CA ALA A 10 31.98 0.59 -6.65
C ALA A 10 30.49 0.23 -6.51
N GLY A 11 29.77 0.08 -7.62
CA GLY A 11 28.38 -0.38 -7.65
C GLY A 11 28.23 -1.83 -7.16
N LEU A 12 29.11 -2.72 -7.62
CA LEU A 12 29.18 -4.11 -7.15
C LEU A 12 29.52 -4.20 -5.66
N ALA A 13 30.48 -3.39 -5.19
CA ALA A 13 30.83 -3.31 -3.78
C ALA A 13 29.65 -2.81 -2.92
N ALA A 14 28.90 -1.81 -3.41
CA ALA A 14 27.70 -1.33 -2.74
C ALA A 14 26.61 -2.42 -2.66
N LEU A 15 26.42 -3.19 -3.74
CA LEU A 15 25.49 -4.34 -3.75
C LEU A 15 25.89 -5.39 -2.72
N ALA A 16 27.17 -5.76 -2.67
CA ALA A 16 27.69 -6.71 -1.71
C ALA A 16 27.52 -6.21 -0.26
N ALA A 17 27.82 -4.94 0.01
CA ALA A 17 27.66 -4.34 1.32
C ALA A 17 26.19 -4.30 1.77
N ALA A 18 25.29 -3.91 0.86
CA ALA A 18 23.84 -3.92 1.13
C ALA A 18 23.34 -5.33 1.44
N ALA A 19 23.77 -6.34 0.69
CA ALA A 19 23.40 -7.73 0.93
C ALA A 19 23.83 -8.23 2.32
N GLN A 20 25.04 -7.87 2.78
CA GLN A 20 25.51 -8.21 4.13
C GLN A 20 24.73 -7.50 5.24
N ALA A 21 24.27 -6.28 4.97
CA ALA A 21 23.44 -5.49 5.89
C ALA A 21 21.95 -5.88 5.86
N GLY A 22 21.53 -6.79 4.97
CA GLY A 22 20.12 -7.11 4.74
C GLY A 22 19.32 -5.99 4.09
N GLY A 23 19.99 -5.06 3.40
CA GLY A 23 19.41 -3.92 2.71
C GLY A 23 19.46 -4.02 1.18
N LYS A 24 19.05 -2.94 0.52
CA LYS A 24 19.09 -2.77 -0.94
C LYS A 24 19.89 -1.50 -1.29
N VAL A 25 20.54 -1.47 -2.45
CA VAL A 25 21.12 -0.21 -2.95
C VAL A 25 20.02 0.67 -3.55
N ASN A 26 20.15 1.99 -3.42
CA ASN A 26 19.15 2.93 -3.90
C ASN A 26 19.72 3.87 -4.96
N ILE A 27 19.33 3.67 -6.22
CA ILE A 27 19.70 4.53 -7.35
C ILE A 27 18.77 5.74 -7.36
N THR A 28 19.33 6.95 -7.41
CA THR A 28 18.57 8.20 -7.25
C THR A 28 18.80 9.20 -8.39
N HIS A 29 19.98 9.18 -9.01
CA HIS A 29 20.36 10.18 -10.00
C HIS A 29 20.94 9.54 -11.26
N MET A 30 20.74 10.22 -12.39
CA MET A 30 21.42 9.94 -13.65
C MET A 30 22.25 11.17 -14.05
N ALA A 31 23.45 10.94 -14.55
CA ALA A 31 24.28 11.96 -15.17
C ALA A 31 24.47 11.71 -16.66
N ILE A 32 24.68 12.78 -17.41
CA ILE A 32 24.93 12.81 -18.84
C ILE A 32 26.21 13.61 -19.10
N GLY A 33 27.09 13.10 -19.96
CA GLY A 33 28.36 13.73 -20.29
C GLY A 33 28.73 13.67 -21.76
N ASP A 34 29.80 14.38 -22.11
CA ASP A 34 30.30 14.49 -23.49
C ASP A 34 31.55 13.66 -23.79
N GLY A 35 32.01 12.82 -22.85
CA GLY A 35 33.17 11.94 -23.03
C GLY A 35 34.49 12.69 -23.27
N ASN A 36 34.56 13.98 -22.89
CA ASN A 36 35.64 14.91 -23.21
C ASN A 36 35.83 15.10 -24.73
N GLY A 37 34.72 15.05 -25.49
CA GLY A 37 34.70 15.23 -26.94
C GLY A 37 35.04 13.99 -27.77
N ALA A 38 35.36 12.86 -27.13
CA ALA A 38 35.73 11.62 -27.82
C ALA A 38 34.83 10.44 -27.41
N GLU A 39 34.63 9.49 -28.33
CA GLU A 39 34.01 8.21 -27.99
C GLU A 39 34.95 7.40 -27.09
N TYR A 40 34.37 6.67 -26.13
CA TYR A 40 35.14 5.75 -25.29
C TYR A 40 34.32 4.51 -24.92
N GLU A 41 35.04 3.47 -24.49
CA GLU A 41 34.46 2.26 -23.92
C GLU A 41 34.46 2.38 -22.39
N PRO A 42 33.30 2.19 -21.72
CA PRO A 42 33.24 2.23 -20.27
C PRO A 42 34.09 1.14 -19.63
N THR A 43 34.65 1.45 -18.46
CA THR A 43 35.47 0.51 -17.67
C THR A 43 34.89 0.34 -16.27
N GLU A 44 35.11 -0.83 -15.67
CA GLU A 44 34.55 -1.19 -14.36
C GLU A 44 35.10 -0.31 -13.22
N ASP A 45 36.32 0.21 -13.36
CA ASP A 45 37.01 1.06 -12.37
C ASP A 45 36.53 2.52 -12.36
N GLN A 46 35.59 2.90 -13.23
CA GLN A 46 35.06 4.25 -13.27
C GLN A 46 34.29 4.60 -12.00
N THR A 47 34.64 5.74 -11.41
CA THR A 47 33.93 6.33 -10.27
C THR A 47 33.11 7.56 -10.66
N SER A 48 33.23 8.01 -11.90
CA SER A 48 32.47 9.11 -12.50
C SER A 48 32.48 9.05 -14.03
N LEU A 49 31.68 9.90 -14.65
CA LEU A 49 31.80 10.22 -16.08
C LEU A 49 33.13 10.92 -16.37
N LYS A 50 33.62 10.84 -17.61
CA LYS A 50 34.84 11.52 -18.04
C LYS A 50 34.66 13.03 -18.07
N ASN A 51 33.49 13.50 -18.49
CA ASN A 51 33.15 14.91 -18.50
C ASN A 51 31.64 15.09 -18.35
N GLU A 52 31.19 15.07 -17.10
CA GLU A 52 29.81 15.32 -16.73
C GLU A 52 29.37 16.73 -17.14
N LYS A 53 28.22 16.82 -17.83
CA LYS A 53 27.60 18.09 -18.25
C LYS A 53 26.28 18.36 -17.56
N TRP A 54 25.59 17.30 -17.17
CA TRP A 54 24.30 17.40 -16.51
C TRP A 54 24.10 16.22 -15.55
N ARG A 55 23.36 16.46 -14.48
CA ARG A 55 22.89 15.46 -13.54
C ARG A 55 21.51 15.85 -13.06
N GLY A 56 20.61 14.87 -12.98
CA GLY A 56 19.27 15.03 -12.45
C GLY A 56 18.79 13.78 -11.74
N ALA A 57 17.64 13.90 -11.09
CA ALA A 57 16.97 12.75 -10.48
C ALA A 57 16.50 11.77 -11.57
N VAL A 58 16.45 10.48 -11.23
CA VAL A 58 15.80 9.47 -12.06
C VAL A 58 14.30 9.81 -12.12
N ALA A 59 13.77 9.92 -13.34
CA ALA A 59 12.39 10.34 -13.60
C ALA A 59 11.43 9.15 -13.66
N SER A 60 11.88 8.01 -14.18
CA SER A 60 11.13 6.75 -14.16
C SER A 60 12.07 5.56 -14.27
N TYR A 61 11.56 4.36 -14.01
CA TYR A 61 12.24 3.13 -14.37
C TYR A 61 11.26 2.03 -14.73
N THR A 62 11.74 1.04 -15.48
CA THR A 62 11.04 -0.23 -15.72
C THR A 62 11.92 -1.39 -15.28
N ARG A 63 11.30 -2.47 -14.83
CA ARG A 63 11.97 -3.71 -14.41
C ARG A 63 11.33 -4.91 -15.11
N SER A 64 12.16 -5.78 -15.67
CA SER A 64 11.77 -7.07 -16.22
C SER A 64 12.75 -8.14 -15.78
N GLY A 65 12.40 -8.88 -14.72
CA GLY A 65 13.31 -9.83 -14.07
C GLY A 65 14.52 -9.11 -13.48
N ASN A 66 15.70 -9.43 -14.01
CA ASN A 66 17.00 -8.88 -13.62
C ASN A 66 17.43 -7.65 -14.41
N SER A 67 16.65 -7.26 -15.42
CA SER A 67 16.92 -6.10 -16.26
C SER A 67 16.14 -4.88 -15.77
N PHE A 68 16.83 -3.76 -15.69
CA PHE A 68 16.27 -2.46 -15.34
C PHE A 68 16.52 -1.47 -16.47
N THR A 69 15.60 -0.54 -16.68
CA THR A 69 15.80 0.63 -17.54
C THR A 69 15.46 1.86 -16.74
N ALA A 70 16.46 2.67 -16.40
CA ALA A 70 16.25 3.95 -15.74
C ALA A 70 16.16 5.07 -16.79
N THR A 71 15.33 6.08 -16.53
CA THR A 71 15.21 7.27 -17.36
C THR A 71 15.47 8.54 -16.55
N ALA A 72 15.95 9.58 -17.22
CA ALA A 72 16.01 10.92 -16.65
C ALA A 72 15.71 11.96 -17.71
N ALA A 73 14.98 13.00 -17.34
CA ALA A 73 14.63 14.10 -18.23
C ALA A 73 15.61 15.25 -18.01
N MET A 74 16.45 15.50 -19.02
CA MET A 74 17.33 16.66 -19.05
C MET A 74 16.56 17.86 -19.62
N PRO A 75 16.48 19.00 -18.89
CA PRO A 75 15.79 20.20 -19.35
C PRO A 75 16.30 20.67 -20.70
N ALA A 76 15.39 21.13 -21.57
CA ALA A 76 15.72 21.58 -22.91
C ALA A 76 16.73 22.73 -22.92
N GLU A 77 16.72 23.56 -21.88
CA GLU A 77 17.55 24.74 -21.67
C GLU A 77 19.00 24.41 -21.29
N THR A 78 19.31 23.13 -21.07
CA THR A 78 20.68 22.69 -20.79
C THR A 78 21.61 23.13 -21.91
N ALA A 79 22.81 23.61 -21.55
CA ALA A 79 23.80 24.11 -22.50
C ALA A 79 24.08 23.11 -23.63
N ALA A 80 24.45 23.59 -24.81
CA ALA A 80 24.77 22.72 -25.94
C ALA A 80 26.01 21.84 -25.66
N PHE A 81 25.87 20.53 -25.86
CA PHE A 81 26.99 19.57 -25.88
C PHE A 81 26.61 18.32 -26.69
N THR A 82 27.58 17.48 -27.00
CA THR A 82 27.33 16.19 -27.64
C THR A 82 27.31 15.11 -26.57
N ILE A 83 26.16 14.50 -26.34
CA ILE A 83 25.99 13.40 -25.40
C ILE A 83 26.78 12.19 -25.92
N ARG A 84 27.59 11.59 -25.03
CA ARG A 84 28.39 10.39 -25.30
C ARG A 84 28.43 9.40 -24.15
N GLU A 85 28.02 9.82 -22.96
CA GLU A 85 28.11 8.98 -21.76
C GLU A 85 26.97 9.24 -20.79
N LEU A 86 26.61 8.19 -20.06
CA LEU A 86 25.56 8.15 -19.07
C LEU A 86 26.09 7.44 -17.81
N ALA A 87 25.64 7.87 -16.63
CA ALA A 87 25.96 7.18 -15.39
C ALA A 87 24.79 7.21 -14.41
N LEU A 88 24.63 6.14 -13.65
CA LEU A 88 23.66 6.03 -12.55
C LEU A 88 24.37 6.17 -11.23
N PHE A 89 23.76 6.90 -10.29
CA PHE A 89 24.34 7.18 -8.99
C PHE A 89 23.41 6.78 -7.84
N LEU A 90 24.02 6.27 -6.79
CA LEU A 90 23.35 5.99 -5.52
C LEU A 90 23.12 7.27 -4.72
N ALA A 91 22.26 7.19 -3.70
CA ALA A 91 21.94 8.32 -2.80
C ALA A 91 23.17 8.94 -2.10
N ASP A 92 24.23 8.15 -1.87
CA ASP A 92 25.49 8.59 -1.26
C ASP A 92 26.50 9.18 -2.25
N GLY A 93 26.15 9.26 -3.54
CA GLY A 93 27.02 9.74 -4.61
C GLY A 93 27.90 8.67 -5.25
N THR A 94 27.79 7.40 -4.84
CA THR A 94 28.51 6.30 -5.49
C THR A 94 28.07 6.13 -6.93
N CYS A 95 29.01 6.15 -7.88
CA CYS A 95 28.73 5.82 -9.28
C CYS A 95 28.48 4.32 -9.41
N PHE A 96 27.23 3.95 -9.67
CA PHE A 96 26.76 2.57 -9.69
C PHE A 96 27.03 1.90 -11.04
N ALA A 97 26.72 2.59 -12.14
CA ALA A 97 26.87 2.07 -13.48
C ALA A 97 27.24 3.20 -14.44
N VAL A 98 27.98 2.85 -15.50
CA VAL A 98 28.40 3.75 -16.57
C VAL A 98 28.02 3.15 -17.91
N ALA A 99 27.61 3.98 -18.86
CA ALA A 99 27.31 3.58 -20.22
C ALA A 99 27.88 4.57 -21.23
N ASN A 100 28.27 4.06 -22.39
CA ASN A 100 28.54 4.88 -23.56
C ASN A 100 27.27 5.03 -24.41
N ALA A 101 27.13 6.17 -25.05
CA ALA A 101 26.02 6.53 -25.92
C ALA A 101 26.54 6.88 -27.32
N PRO A 102 25.71 6.73 -28.37
CA PRO A 102 26.04 7.28 -29.68
C PRO A 102 26.20 8.80 -29.59
N SER A 103 26.92 9.36 -30.56
CA SER A 103 27.10 10.82 -30.67
C SER A 103 25.74 11.51 -30.90
N ILE A 104 25.12 12.02 -29.83
CA ILE A 104 23.83 12.69 -29.89
C ILE A 104 24.02 14.19 -29.62
N PRO A 105 23.82 15.09 -30.60
CA PRO A 105 23.91 16.52 -30.37
C PRO A 105 22.71 17.03 -29.57
N HIS A 106 22.96 17.70 -28.45
CA HIS A 106 21.96 18.48 -27.72
C HIS A 106 22.12 19.97 -28.05
N GLN A 107 21.01 20.65 -28.33
CA GLN A 107 20.98 22.09 -28.60
C GLN A 107 19.79 22.72 -27.86
N PRO A 108 20.02 23.78 -27.05
CA PRO A 108 18.94 24.44 -26.37
C PRO A 108 18.03 25.22 -27.34
N PRO A 109 16.74 25.38 -27.02
CA PRO A 109 15.79 26.06 -27.88
C PRO A 109 16.11 27.57 -27.99
N VAL A 110 16.04 28.11 -29.21
CA VAL A 110 16.32 29.54 -29.46
C VAL A 110 15.14 30.46 -29.05
N ASN A 111 13.90 29.94 -29.10
CA ASN A 111 12.67 30.73 -28.90
C ASN A 111 11.90 30.36 -27.63
N GLY A 112 12.54 29.71 -26.65
CA GLY A 112 11.94 29.42 -25.34
C GLY A 112 10.91 28.30 -25.30
N ALA A 113 10.69 27.59 -26.41
CA ALA A 113 9.93 26.34 -26.45
C ALA A 113 10.85 25.21 -26.91
N GLY A 114 11.15 24.26 -26.02
CA GLY A 114 11.94 23.08 -26.30
C GLY A 114 11.36 21.85 -25.62
N THR A 115 11.66 20.68 -26.18
CA THR A 115 11.33 19.39 -25.58
C THR A 115 12.50 18.94 -24.72
N GLU A 116 12.22 18.42 -23.53
CA GLU A 116 13.24 17.80 -22.68
C GLU A 116 13.90 16.63 -23.42
N PHE A 117 15.19 16.42 -23.14
CA PHE A 117 15.90 15.25 -23.64
C PHE A 117 15.73 14.10 -22.65
N GLU A 118 15.08 13.02 -23.08
CA GLU A 118 14.92 11.81 -22.28
C GLU A 118 16.15 10.90 -22.44
N ALA A 119 16.96 10.81 -21.39
CA ALA A 119 18.06 9.87 -21.31
C ALA A 119 17.56 8.52 -20.79
N VAL A 120 17.89 7.45 -21.49
CA VAL A 120 17.46 6.08 -21.17
C VAL A 120 18.69 5.20 -20.99
N MET A 121 18.82 4.57 -19.83
CA MET A 121 19.98 3.73 -19.48
C MET A 121 19.53 2.35 -18.98
N PRO A 122 19.60 1.31 -19.85
CA PRO A 122 19.35 -0.06 -19.43
C PRO A 122 20.57 -0.64 -18.68
N PHE A 123 20.33 -1.43 -17.65
CA PHE A 123 21.36 -2.18 -16.92
C PHE A 123 20.81 -3.51 -16.40
N VAL A 124 21.71 -4.45 -16.11
CA VAL A 124 21.37 -5.79 -15.61
C VAL A 124 22.14 -6.05 -14.33
N VAL A 125 21.48 -6.65 -13.34
CA VAL A 125 22.10 -7.09 -12.08
C VAL A 125 21.86 -8.57 -11.85
N GLU A 126 22.71 -9.23 -11.05
CA GLU A 126 22.57 -10.66 -10.76
C GLU A 126 21.30 -10.96 -9.93
N ASN A 127 20.96 -10.06 -9.01
CA ASN A 127 19.79 -10.19 -8.15
C ASN A 127 19.01 -8.87 -8.11
N ALA A 128 17.88 -8.80 -8.82
CA ALA A 128 17.07 -7.60 -8.83
C ALA A 128 16.51 -7.19 -7.46
N GLU A 129 16.36 -8.12 -6.52
CA GLU A 129 15.91 -7.79 -5.16
C GLU A 129 16.95 -7.02 -4.35
N SER A 130 18.19 -6.95 -4.81
CA SER A 130 19.25 -6.17 -4.16
C SER A 130 19.23 -4.67 -4.55
N VAL A 131 18.39 -4.28 -5.52
CA VAL A 131 18.32 -2.92 -6.05
C VAL A 131 16.95 -2.31 -5.79
N THR A 132 16.96 -1.04 -5.41
CA THR A 132 15.81 -0.13 -5.43
C THR A 132 16.17 1.08 -6.28
N VAL A 133 15.18 1.62 -6.98
CA VAL A 133 15.33 2.85 -7.76
C VAL A 133 14.33 3.85 -7.21
N THR A 134 14.82 4.95 -6.66
CA THR A 134 13.96 6.03 -6.17
C THR A 134 13.71 7.02 -7.29
N VAL A 135 12.43 7.28 -7.54
CA VAL A 135 11.99 8.39 -8.37
C VAL A 135 11.60 9.53 -7.45
N GLU A 136 12.32 10.65 -7.55
CA GLU A 136 11.89 11.90 -6.92
C GLU A 136 10.78 12.51 -7.79
N PRO A 137 9.53 12.61 -7.29
CA PRO A 137 8.44 13.18 -8.06
C PRO A 137 8.61 14.69 -8.16
N SER A 138 9.48 15.16 -9.05
CA SER A 138 9.68 16.60 -9.32
C SER A 138 8.58 17.21 -10.21
N GLY A 139 7.43 16.54 -10.36
CA GLY A 139 6.19 17.15 -10.83
C GLY A 139 5.50 16.45 -12.00
N ALA A 140 6.15 15.49 -12.66
CA ALA A 140 5.55 14.69 -13.71
C ALA A 140 5.76 13.19 -13.42
N VAL A 141 4.67 12.48 -13.19
CA VAL A 141 4.64 11.02 -13.24
C VAL A 141 4.15 10.63 -14.63
N SER A 142 4.93 9.84 -15.36
CA SER A 142 4.50 9.38 -16.67
C SER A 142 3.35 8.38 -16.52
N GLN A 143 2.47 8.30 -17.51
CA GLN A 143 1.35 7.33 -17.51
C GLN A 143 1.87 5.88 -17.40
N ASP A 144 3.08 5.63 -17.89
CA ASP A 144 3.75 4.33 -17.86
C ASP A 144 4.17 3.92 -16.44
N MET A 145 4.26 4.86 -15.50
CA MET A 145 4.58 4.58 -14.10
C MET A 145 3.36 4.17 -13.26
N VAL A 146 2.14 4.36 -13.77
CA VAL A 146 0.92 4.00 -13.05
C VAL A 146 0.68 2.50 -13.18
N GLY A 147 0.59 1.80 -12.05
CA GLY A 147 0.30 0.37 -12.03
C GLY A 147 1.49 -0.55 -12.32
N GLN A 148 2.71 -0.04 -12.28
CA GLN A 148 3.93 -0.87 -12.29
C GLN A 148 4.34 -1.26 -10.86
N PRO A 149 5.01 -2.41 -10.65
CA PRO A 149 5.67 -2.70 -9.39
C PRO A 149 6.58 -1.53 -9.00
N ASP A 150 6.47 -1.04 -7.76
CA ASP A 150 7.23 0.09 -7.21
C ASP A 150 7.03 1.47 -7.91
N GLY A 151 6.02 1.62 -8.78
CA GLY A 151 5.61 2.90 -9.38
C GLY A 151 4.66 3.75 -8.50
N VAL A 152 4.07 4.81 -9.08
CA VAL A 152 2.98 5.55 -8.42
C VAL A 152 1.71 4.71 -8.44
N ALA A 153 1.10 4.49 -7.26
CA ALA A 153 0.03 3.48 -7.07
C ALA A 153 0.47 2.11 -7.61
N GLY A 154 1.65 1.66 -7.16
CA GLY A 154 2.22 0.38 -7.58
C GLY A 154 1.29 -0.79 -7.25
N LEU A 155 1.37 -1.83 -8.08
CA LEU A 155 0.55 -3.03 -7.90
C LEU A 155 1.35 -4.09 -7.13
N ASN A 156 0.65 -4.87 -6.31
CA ASN A 156 1.16 -6.14 -5.80
C ASN A 156 1.29 -7.16 -6.94
N GLU A 157 1.83 -8.35 -6.63
CA GLU A 157 1.99 -9.46 -7.58
C GLU A 157 0.66 -9.89 -8.25
N GLU A 158 -0.48 -9.55 -7.65
CA GLU A 158 -1.82 -9.88 -8.13
C GLU A 158 -2.46 -8.75 -8.95
N GLY A 159 -1.79 -7.60 -9.11
CA GLY A 159 -2.28 -6.47 -9.91
C GLY A 159 -3.17 -5.47 -9.17
N PHE A 160 -3.07 -5.38 -7.84
CA PHE A 160 -3.87 -4.46 -7.01
C PHE A 160 -3.00 -3.49 -6.21
N VAL A 161 -3.49 -2.26 -5.99
CA VAL A 161 -2.81 -1.29 -5.13
C VAL A 161 -2.82 -1.79 -3.67
N PRO A 162 -1.66 -1.94 -3.02
CA PRO A 162 -1.56 -2.42 -1.64
C PRO A 162 -2.17 -1.46 -0.61
N ILE A 163 -2.44 -1.98 0.60
CA ILE A 163 -3.03 -1.20 1.71
C ILE A 163 -2.05 -0.12 2.19
N GLU A 164 -0.75 -0.43 2.23
CA GLU A 164 0.31 0.50 2.59
C GLU A 164 0.42 1.71 1.64
N GLN A 165 -0.18 1.63 0.45
CA GLN A 165 -0.27 2.72 -0.52
C GLN A 165 -1.68 3.37 -0.55
N GLY A 166 -2.53 3.07 0.42
CA GLY A 166 -3.91 3.59 0.49
C GLY A 166 -4.91 2.86 -0.42
N GLY A 167 -4.51 1.72 -1.02
CA GLY A 167 -5.40 0.85 -1.78
C GLY A 167 -6.21 -0.11 -0.88
N THR A 168 -7.05 -0.94 -1.49
CA THR A 168 -7.78 -2.00 -0.76
C THR A 168 -7.11 -3.36 -0.86
N ALA A 169 -6.07 -3.52 -1.69
CA ALA A 169 -5.44 -4.81 -2.00
C ALA A 169 -6.41 -5.94 -2.41
N ALA A 170 -7.60 -5.61 -2.93
CA ALA A 170 -8.66 -6.58 -3.17
C ALA A 170 -9.06 -6.67 -4.66
N GLY A 171 -9.01 -7.89 -5.21
CA GLY A 171 -9.45 -8.19 -6.58
C GLY A 171 -10.96 -8.35 -6.78
N THR A 172 -11.76 -8.21 -5.72
CA THR A 172 -13.22 -8.30 -5.82
C THR A 172 -13.89 -7.17 -5.04
N ALA A 173 -15.09 -6.78 -5.49
CA ALA A 173 -15.90 -5.81 -4.75
C ALA A 173 -16.22 -6.29 -3.32
N GLN A 174 -16.32 -7.60 -3.08
CA GLN A 174 -16.52 -8.13 -1.73
C GLN A 174 -15.27 -7.99 -0.86
N GLY A 175 -14.08 -8.28 -1.41
CA GLY A 175 -12.81 -8.05 -0.71
C GLY A 175 -12.59 -6.57 -0.40
N ALA A 176 -12.84 -5.68 -1.37
CA ALA A 176 -12.68 -4.24 -1.18
C ALA A 176 -13.59 -3.70 -0.07
N ARG A 177 -14.84 -4.17 0.00
CA ARG A 177 -15.78 -3.81 1.08
C ARG A 177 -15.32 -4.29 2.46
N THR A 178 -14.72 -5.48 2.53
CA THR A 178 -14.16 -6.01 3.79
C THR A 178 -12.97 -5.16 4.23
N ASN A 179 -12.07 -4.84 3.31
CA ASN A 179 -10.81 -4.15 3.61
C ASN A 179 -10.99 -2.65 3.86
N LEU A 180 -12.05 -2.05 3.32
CA LEU A 180 -12.38 -0.63 3.52
C LEU A 180 -13.18 -0.38 4.81
N GLU A 181 -13.40 -1.40 5.65
CA GLU A 181 -14.16 -1.27 6.91
C GLU A 181 -15.51 -0.56 6.74
N VAL A 182 -16.17 -0.70 5.59
CA VAL A 182 -17.51 -0.11 5.40
C VAL A 182 -18.45 -0.87 6.31
N ALA A 183 -18.74 -0.27 7.46
CA ALA A 183 -19.41 -0.89 8.58
C ALA A 183 -20.72 -1.53 8.16
N LYS A 184 -20.69 -2.83 7.87
CA LYS A 184 -21.91 -3.59 7.67
C LYS A 184 -22.54 -3.75 9.03
N PRO A 185 -23.79 -3.28 9.24
CA PRO A 185 -24.49 -3.58 10.48
C PRO A 185 -24.61 -5.10 10.58
N VAL A 186 -24.04 -5.67 11.65
CA VAL A 186 -24.13 -7.10 11.93
C VAL A 186 -25.49 -7.36 12.56
N ARG A 187 -26.29 -8.20 11.90
CA ARG A 187 -27.60 -8.63 12.40
C ARG A 187 -27.54 -10.09 12.83
N THR A 188 -27.86 -10.36 14.08
CA THR A 188 -27.99 -11.72 14.61
C THR A 188 -29.16 -11.82 15.59
N THR A 189 -29.46 -13.02 16.05
CA THR A 189 -30.41 -13.26 17.14
C THR A 189 -29.72 -13.91 18.34
N ALA A 190 -30.20 -13.60 19.54
CA ALA A 190 -29.77 -14.21 20.78
C ALA A 190 -31.00 -14.69 21.57
N SER A 191 -30.96 -15.94 22.04
CA SER A 191 -32.05 -16.53 22.81
C SER A 191 -31.73 -16.48 24.30
N PHE A 192 -32.66 -15.93 25.07
CA PHE A 192 -32.69 -15.88 26.52
C PHE A 192 -33.66 -16.94 27.04
N PRO A 193 -33.16 -18.10 27.50
CA PRO A 193 -34.00 -19.16 28.04
C PRO A 193 -34.61 -18.79 29.39
N THR A 194 -35.71 -19.45 29.78
CA THR A 194 -36.34 -19.27 31.10
C THR A 194 -35.45 -19.70 32.28
N SER A 195 -34.45 -20.54 32.01
CA SER A 195 -33.41 -21.00 32.93
C SER A 195 -32.18 -20.09 32.86
N GLY A 196 -31.44 -19.91 33.96
CA GLY A 196 -30.19 -19.14 33.97
C GLY A 196 -30.34 -17.66 34.36
N TRP A 197 -31.55 -17.20 34.66
CA TRP A 197 -31.77 -15.94 35.36
C TRP A 197 -31.27 -16.02 36.79
N THR A 198 -30.46 -15.06 37.19
CA THR A 198 -29.90 -14.95 38.55
C THR A 198 -30.45 -13.70 39.22
N LEU A 199 -30.88 -13.83 40.47
CA LEU A 199 -31.36 -12.70 41.27
C LEU A 199 -30.16 -12.10 42.02
N SER A 200 -29.85 -10.84 41.76
CA SER A 200 -28.87 -10.07 42.52
C SER A 200 -29.56 -8.86 43.15
N GLY A 201 -29.65 -8.84 44.48
CA GLY A 201 -30.46 -7.87 45.20
C GLY A 201 -31.94 -8.03 44.85
N SER A 202 -32.52 -7.04 44.16
CA SER A 202 -33.94 -7.03 43.75
C SER A 202 -34.15 -7.13 42.24
N VAL A 203 -33.11 -7.48 41.48
CA VAL A 203 -33.14 -7.47 40.02
C VAL A 203 -32.67 -8.80 39.45
N TYR A 204 -33.41 -9.32 38.47
CA TYR A 204 -32.99 -10.49 37.70
C TYR A 204 -32.08 -10.10 36.53
N THR A 205 -30.99 -10.85 36.36
CA THR A 205 -30.05 -10.70 35.25
C THR A 205 -29.77 -12.06 34.60
N GLN A 206 -29.61 -12.08 33.28
CA GLN A 206 -29.18 -13.24 32.52
C GLN A 206 -28.15 -12.85 31.46
N THR A 207 -27.11 -13.66 31.33
CA THR A 207 -26.07 -13.51 30.32
C THR A 207 -26.19 -14.63 29.30
N VAL A 208 -26.13 -14.28 28.02
CA VAL A 208 -26.15 -15.23 26.89
C VAL A 208 -25.03 -14.94 25.92
N SER A 209 -24.57 -15.97 25.21
CA SER A 209 -23.54 -15.81 24.19
C SER A 209 -24.09 -15.09 22.95
N CYS A 210 -23.31 -14.14 22.44
CA CYS A 210 -23.55 -13.42 21.20
C CYS A 210 -22.18 -13.07 20.61
N SER A 211 -21.65 -13.91 19.73
CA SER A 211 -20.26 -13.81 19.24
C SER A 211 -19.92 -12.48 18.55
N VAL A 212 -20.94 -11.77 18.09
CA VAL A 212 -20.81 -10.48 17.39
C VAL A 212 -20.89 -9.27 18.32
N ALA A 213 -21.28 -9.46 19.59
CA ALA A 213 -21.34 -8.36 20.56
C ALA A 213 -19.93 -7.97 21.03
N LYS A 214 -19.69 -6.66 21.15
CA LYS A 214 -18.47 -6.07 21.71
C LYS A 214 -18.83 -5.08 22.82
N ALA A 215 -17.97 -4.97 23.82
CA ALA A 215 -18.17 -4.02 24.92
C ALA A 215 -18.19 -2.54 24.47
N THR A 216 -17.65 -2.25 23.29
CA THR A 216 -17.57 -0.92 22.66
C THR A 216 -18.85 -0.49 21.94
N MET A 217 -19.78 -1.42 21.66
CA MET A 217 -21.00 -1.17 20.88
C MET A 217 -22.09 -0.43 21.68
N LYS A 218 -21.89 0.88 21.88
CA LYS A 218 -22.80 1.73 22.68
C LYS A 218 -24.15 2.05 22.02
N TYR A 219 -24.31 1.78 20.72
CA TYR A 219 -25.52 2.12 19.94
C TYR A 219 -26.14 0.90 19.25
N ALA A 220 -25.95 -0.30 19.79
CA ALA A 220 -26.61 -1.48 19.26
C ALA A 220 -28.13 -1.37 19.39
N ASN A 221 -28.84 -1.61 18.28
CA ASN A 221 -30.29 -1.75 18.29
C ASN A 221 -30.63 -3.18 18.73
N ILE A 222 -31.23 -3.32 19.92
CA ILE A 222 -31.59 -4.62 20.49
C ILE A 222 -33.09 -4.64 20.79
N GLY A 223 -33.83 -5.48 20.08
CA GLY A 223 -35.28 -5.55 20.15
C GLY A 223 -35.80 -6.99 20.13
N PRO A 224 -37.09 -7.22 20.48
CA PRO A 224 -37.65 -8.55 20.54
C PRO A 224 -37.96 -9.09 19.14
N GLN A 225 -37.72 -10.38 18.94
CA GLN A 225 -38.27 -11.15 17.84
C GLN A 225 -39.46 -11.95 18.35
N TYR A 226 -40.65 -11.56 17.92
CA TYR A 226 -41.88 -12.26 18.29
C TYR A 226 -42.22 -13.39 17.34
N SER A 227 -42.85 -14.43 17.88
CA SER A 227 -43.49 -15.52 17.16
C SER A 227 -44.63 -15.00 16.27
N THR A 228 -44.87 -15.73 15.18
CA THR A 228 -46.04 -15.51 14.32
C THR A 228 -47.32 -16.10 14.93
N ASP A 229 -47.22 -17.00 15.90
CA ASP A 229 -48.36 -17.50 16.68
C ASP A 229 -48.84 -16.43 17.67
N ALA A 230 -50.14 -16.13 17.63
CA ALA A 230 -50.72 -15.03 18.41
C ALA A 230 -50.67 -15.27 19.93
N SER A 231 -50.80 -16.52 20.37
CA SER A 231 -50.79 -16.87 21.80
C SER A 231 -49.38 -16.81 22.37
N ALA A 232 -48.40 -17.37 21.64
CA ALA A 232 -46.99 -17.27 21.98
C ALA A 232 -46.50 -15.82 21.98
N ARG A 233 -46.84 -15.04 20.95
CA ARG A 233 -46.46 -13.63 20.84
C ARG A 233 -46.91 -12.80 22.03
N LYS A 234 -48.12 -13.04 22.56
CA LYS A 234 -48.61 -12.32 23.75
C LYS A 234 -47.73 -12.58 24.96
N LEU A 235 -47.39 -13.85 25.21
CA LEU A 235 -46.51 -14.24 26.31
C LEU A 235 -45.10 -13.69 26.15
N GLU A 236 -44.57 -13.65 24.92
CA GLU A 236 -43.27 -13.06 24.62
C GLU A 236 -43.24 -11.54 24.82
N GLN A 237 -44.34 -10.84 24.49
CA GLN A 237 -44.49 -9.39 24.76
C GLN A 237 -44.51 -9.10 26.26
N GLU A 238 -45.25 -9.89 27.04
CA GLU A 238 -45.28 -9.82 28.50
C GLU A 238 -43.88 -10.09 29.09
N ALA A 239 -43.16 -11.09 28.56
CA ALA A 239 -41.79 -11.38 28.95
C ALA A 239 -40.81 -10.25 28.60
N TYR A 240 -40.90 -9.66 27.41
CA TYR A 240 -40.03 -8.56 27.00
C TYR A 240 -40.29 -7.29 27.82
N ALA A 241 -41.53 -7.04 28.24
CA ALA A 241 -41.87 -5.90 29.09
C ALA A 241 -41.18 -5.93 30.47
N LEU A 242 -40.69 -7.09 30.91
CA LEU A 242 -39.90 -7.21 32.13
C LEU A 242 -38.45 -6.75 31.95
N ILE A 243 -37.93 -6.70 30.72
CA ILE A 243 -36.55 -6.30 30.40
C ILE A 243 -36.43 -4.77 30.52
N ALA A 244 -35.50 -4.31 31.34
CA ALA A 244 -35.17 -2.90 31.50
C ALA A 244 -34.17 -2.42 30.45
N TYR A 245 -33.08 -3.16 30.29
CA TYR A 245 -32.04 -2.87 29.31
C TYR A 245 -31.23 -4.13 29.01
N VAL A 246 -30.49 -4.09 27.90
CA VAL A 246 -29.56 -5.13 27.49
C VAL A 246 -28.22 -4.47 27.20
N ASP A 247 -27.19 -4.88 27.93
CA ASP A 247 -25.83 -4.41 27.70
C ASP A 247 -25.06 -5.38 26.80
N THR A 248 -24.14 -4.84 26.01
CA THR A 248 -23.16 -5.64 25.28
C THR A 248 -21.89 -5.85 26.09
N ALA A 249 -21.34 -7.05 25.98
CA ALA A 249 -20.00 -7.40 26.44
C ALA A 249 -19.29 -8.23 25.35
N ASP A 250 -17.99 -8.45 25.49
CA ASP A 250 -17.22 -9.18 24.47
C ASP A 250 -17.72 -10.63 24.31
N GLY A 251 -18.42 -10.87 23.20
CA GLY A 251 -19.03 -12.14 22.87
C GLY A 251 -20.33 -12.45 23.63
N GLN A 252 -20.94 -11.47 24.33
CA GLN A 252 -22.08 -11.70 25.21
C GLN A 252 -23.11 -10.57 25.21
N LEU A 253 -24.36 -10.91 25.52
CA LEU A 253 -25.41 -9.96 25.87
C LEU A 253 -25.88 -10.22 27.30
N VAL A 254 -26.09 -9.14 28.04
CA VAL A 254 -26.54 -9.19 29.44
C VAL A 254 -27.87 -8.46 29.55
N ALA A 255 -28.95 -9.20 29.77
CA ALA A 255 -30.28 -8.62 29.97
C ALA A 255 -30.57 -8.44 31.45
N THR A 256 -31.09 -7.26 31.81
CA THR A 256 -31.46 -6.88 33.18
C THR A 256 -32.94 -6.53 33.25
N CYS A 257 -33.67 -7.06 34.23
CA CYS A 257 -35.09 -6.79 34.43
C CYS A 257 -35.35 -5.48 35.21
N TRP A 258 -36.58 -4.95 35.17
CA TRP A 258 -36.99 -3.79 36.00
C TRP A 258 -37.11 -4.09 37.50
N GLY A 259 -37.21 -5.37 37.88
CA GLY A 259 -37.43 -5.76 39.27
C GLY A 259 -37.21 -7.25 39.52
N ASN A 260 -37.96 -7.80 40.48
CA ASN A 260 -37.84 -9.17 40.95
C ASN A 260 -38.75 -10.15 40.20
N GLU A 261 -39.13 -9.83 38.97
CA GLU A 261 -39.82 -10.71 38.05
C GLU A 261 -38.90 -11.04 36.87
N LYS A 262 -39.07 -12.24 36.31
CA LYS A 262 -38.27 -12.72 35.18
C LYS A 262 -39.17 -13.30 34.09
N PRO A 263 -38.72 -13.31 32.83
CA PRO A 263 -39.42 -13.99 31.74
C PRO A 263 -39.88 -15.40 32.08
N ALA A 264 -41.17 -15.68 31.82
CA ALA A 264 -41.79 -16.99 31.99
C ALA A 264 -41.72 -17.86 30.72
N VAL A 265 -41.36 -17.26 29.58
CA VAL A 265 -41.12 -17.93 28.30
C VAL A 265 -39.73 -17.60 27.78
N ASN A 266 -39.23 -18.40 26.84
CA ASN A 266 -37.97 -18.09 26.15
C ASN A 266 -38.16 -16.81 25.33
N LEU A 267 -37.19 -15.90 25.40
CA LEU A 267 -37.22 -14.64 24.70
C LEU A 267 -36.12 -14.65 23.63
N THR A 268 -36.44 -14.29 22.40
CA THR A 268 -35.44 -14.11 21.34
C THR A 268 -35.30 -12.62 21.07
N LEU A 269 -34.08 -12.11 21.13
CA LEU A 269 -33.76 -10.72 20.80
C LEU A 269 -32.98 -10.66 19.48
N ILE A 270 -33.34 -9.70 18.64
CA ILE A 270 -32.57 -9.30 17.46
C ILE A 270 -31.53 -8.29 17.91
N PHE A 271 -30.27 -8.57 17.58
CA PHE A 271 -29.15 -7.67 17.76
C PHE A 271 -28.75 -7.08 16.40
N GLU A 272 -28.71 -5.77 16.30
CA GLU A 272 -28.25 -5.01 15.14
C GLU A 272 -27.22 -3.97 15.60
N GLY A 273 -25.92 -4.21 15.36
CA GLY A 273 -24.83 -3.32 15.76
C GLY A 273 -23.93 -2.92 14.59
N GLY A 274 -23.39 -1.70 14.60
CA GLY A 274 -22.28 -1.31 13.72
C GLY A 274 -20.99 -2.04 14.12
N VAL A 275 -20.08 -2.28 13.18
CA VAL A 275 -18.71 -2.70 13.51
C VAL A 275 -17.93 -1.51 14.05
N ASP A 276 -17.02 -1.78 14.99
CA ASP A 276 -16.05 -0.81 15.54
C ASP A 276 -15.25 -0.12 14.43
#